data_AF-A0A7I7K0B7-F1
#
_entry.id   AF-A0A7I7K0B7-F1
#
_cell.length_a   1.000
_cell.length_b   1.000
_cell.length_c   1.000
_cell.angle_alpha   90.00
_cell.angle_beta   90.00
_cell.angle_gamma   90.00
#
_symmetry.space_group_name_H-M   'P 1'
#
loop_
_entity.id
_entity.type
_entity.pdbx_description
1 polymer ?
#
loop_
_entity_poly.entity_id
_entity_poly.type
_entity_poly.pdbx_seq_one_letter_code
_entity_poly.pdbx_strand_id
1 'polypeptide(L)'
;MAATSWKDIPPAGKATIVVVAVLDAGLRAWALRDLADRNAAQVNGPRWLWRAALGVVSSAGILPAVYLLRGRARGTASVVPEK
;
A
#
# COMPACT_ATOMS: atom_id res chain seq x y z
N MET A 1 -4.15 -0.12 -30.34
CA MET A 1 -4.77 -1.27 -29.64
C MET A 1 -6.22 -0.92 -29.39
N ALA A 2 -7.17 -1.74 -29.81
CA ALA A 2 -8.58 -1.48 -29.50
C ALA A 2 -8.78 -1.62 -27.99
N ALA A 3 -9.12 -0.52 -27.31
CA ALA A 3 -9.50 -0.60 -25.91
C ALA A 3 -10.82 -1.40 -25.82
N THR A 4 -10.79 -2.56 -25.14
CA THR A 4 -12.00 -3.34 -24.89
C THR A 4 -13.00 -2.47 -24.15
N SER A 5 -14.19 -2.29 -24.71
CA SER A 5 -15.26 -1.53 -24.05
C SER A 5 -15.66 -2.23 -22.78
N TRP A 6 -15.97 -1.47 -21.72
CA TRP A 6 -16.50 -2.04 -20.48
C TRP A 6 -17.69 -2.96 -20.73
N LYS A 7 -18.54 -2.64 -21.72
CA LYS A 7 -19.72 -3.45 -22.06
C LYS A 7 -19.34 -4.86 -22.50
N ASP A 8 -18.18 -5.03 -23.15
CA ASP A 8 -17.70 -6.29 -23.73
C ASP A 8 -16.99 -7.19 -22.70
N ILE A 9 -16.75 -6.68 -21.48
CA ILE A 9 -16.14 -7.47 -20.42
C ILE A 9 -17.19 -8.41 -19.80
N PRO A 10 -16.90 -9.73 -19.67
CA PRO A 10 -17.79 -10.66 -19.01
C PRO A 10 -18.03 -10.26 -17.54
N PRO A 11 -19.19 -10.61 -16.95
CA PRO A 11 -19.55 -10.21 -15.59
C PRO A 11 -18.48 -10.56 -14.54
N ALA A 12 -17.85 -11.74 -14.66
CA ALA A 12 -16.76 -12.15 -13.78
C ALA A 12 -15.51 -11.25 -13.89
N GLY A 13 -15.19 -10.77 -15.10
CA GLY A 13 -14.08 -9.84 -15.33
C GLY A 13 -14.35 -8.47 -14.70
N LYS A 14 -15.58 -7.95 -14.86
CA LYS A 14 -16.01 -6.70 -14.21
C LYS A 14 -15.94 -6.81 -12.69
N ALA A 15 -16.44 -7.90 -12.12
CA ALA A 15 -16.37 -8.16 -10.68
C ALA A 15 -14.91 -8.22 -10.20
N THR A 16 -14.03 -8.89 -10.93
CA THR A 16 -12.60 -8.95 -10.59
C THR A 16 -11.96 -7.56 -10.57
N ILE A 17 -12.23 -6.74 -11.59
CA ILE A 17 -11.71 -5.35 -11.64
C ILE A 17 -12.21 -4.54 -10.45
N VAL A 18 -13.50 -4.64 -10.12
CA VAL A 18 -14.08 -3.93 -8.97
C VAL A 18 -13.45 -4.40 -7.65
N VAL A 19 -13.32 -5.71 -7.45
CA VAL A 19 -12.71 -6.28 -6.23
C VAL A 19 -11.27 -5.81 -6.08
N VAL A 20 -10.46 -5.89 -7.14
CA VAL A 20 -9.07 -5.43 -7.12
C VAL A 20 -8.99 -3.93 -6.83
N ALA A 21 -9.87 -3.12 -7.43
CA ALA A 21 -9.90 -1.69 -7.20
C ALA A 21 -10.27 -1.34 -5.73
N VAL A 22 -11.26 -2.04 -5.16
CA VAL A 22 -11.66 -1.85 -3.75
C VAL A 22 -10.52 -2.26 -2.81
N LEU A 23 -9.87 -3.39 -3.07
CA LEU A 23 -8.73 -3.85 -2.27
C LEU A 23 -7.55 -2.88 -2.35
N ASP A 24 -7.17 -2.40 -3.54
CA ASP A 24 -6.10 -1.42 -3.71
C ASP A 24 -6.42 -0.11 -2.97
N ALA A 25 -7.63 0.44 -3.16
CA ALA A 25 -8.04 1.66 -2.50
C ALA A 25 -8.07 1.53 -0.97
N GLY A 26 -8.61 0.41 -0.46
CA GLY A 26 -8.66 0.12 0.97
C GLY A 26 -7.26 -0.04 1.59
N LEU A 27 -6.38 -0.80 0.94
CA LEU A 27 -5.00 -0.97 1.39
C LEU A 27 -4.22 0.33 1.36
N ARG A 28 -4.40 1.15 0.31
CA ARG A 28 -3.77 2.46 0.18
C ARG A 28 -4.21 3.42 1.29
N ALA A 29 -5.51 3.47 1.59
CA ALA A 29 -6.05 4.26 2.68
C ALA A 29 -5.51 3.81 4.04
N TRP A 30 -5.46 2.49 4.28
CA TRP A 30 -4.90 1.93 5.52
C TRP A 30 -3.40 2.24 5.66
N ALA A 31 -2.62 2.06 4.60
CA ALA A 31 -1.20 2.38 4.58
C ALA A 31 -0.93 3.86 4.82
N LEU A 32 -1.71 4.78 4.22
CA LEU A 32 -1.59 6.21 4.47
C LEU A 32 -1.95 6.59 5.91
N ARG A 33 -2.97 5.94 6.49
CA ARG A 33 -3.35 6.16 7.89
C ARG A 33 -2.27 5.65 8.85
N ASP A 34 -1.75 4.44 8.64
CA ASP A 34 -0.63 3.90 9.43
C ASP A 34 0.63 4.78 9.31
N LEU A 35 0.93 5.28 8.11
CA LEU A 35 2.04 6.21 7.87
C LEU A 35 1.82 7.59 8.51
N ALA A 36 0.57 8.02 8.67
CA ALA A 36 0.21 9.28 9.34
C ALA A 36 0.44 9.17 10.86
N ASP A 37 0.06 8.05 11.46
CA ASP A 37 0.20 7.79 12.91
C ASP A 37 1.66 7.47 13.31
N ARG A 38 2.47 6.88 12.41
CA ARG A 38 3.88 6.55 12.71
C ARG A 38 4.81 7.76 12.62
N ASN A 39 5.69 7.87 13.62
CA ASN A 39 6.81 8.81 13.59
C ASN A 39 7.93 8.31 12.64
N ALA A 40 8.73 9.21 12.07
CA ALA A 40 9.68 8.87 11.00
C ALA A 40 10.71 7.78 11.40
N ALA A 41 11.03 7.66 12.68
CA ALA A 41 11.93 6.62 13.22
C ALA A 41 11.32 5.19 13.21
N GLN A 42 10.01 5.05 13.00
CA GLN A 42 9.29 3.76 12.96
C GLN A 42 8.97 3.30 11.53
N VAL A 43 9.52 3.99 10.53
CA VAL A 43 9.35 3.68 9.11
C VAL A 43 10.72 3.35 8.54
N ASN A 44 10.83 2.19 7.89
CA ASN A 44 12.05 1.82 7.19
C ASN A 44 12.16 2.67 5.92
N GLY A 45 13.06 3.66 5.96
CA GLY A 45 13.33 4.59 4.87
C GLY A 45 12.60 5.94 4.98
N PRO A 46 12.74 6.82 3.97
CA PRO A 46 12.22 8.18 4.04
C PRO A 46 10.69 8.19 4.02
N ARG A 47 10.06 8.75 5.07
CA ARG A 47 8.60 8.86 5.20
C ARG A 47 7.94 9.52 3.99
N TRP A 48 8.59 10.55 3.43
CA TRP A 48 8.07 11.28 2.28
C TRP A 48 8.05 10.42 1.00
N LEU A 49 9.01 9.49 0.86
CA LEU A 49 9.08 8.57 -0.27
C LEU A 49 7.89 7.61 -0.24
N TRP A 50 7.55 7.09 0.94
CA TRP A 50 6.35 6.27 1.13
C TRP A 50 5.06 7.06 0.85
N ARG A 51 4.96 8.32 1.30
CA ARG A 51 3.81 9.18 0.97
C ARG A 51 3.66 9.41 -0.54
N ALA A 52 4.76 9.71 -1.23
CA ALA A 52 4.76 9.94 -2.67
C ALA A 52 4.42 8.66 -3.44
N ALA A 53 5.04 7.53 -3.08
CA ALA A 53 4.80 6.24 -3.71
C ALA A 53 3.34 5.77 -3.52
N LEU A 54 2.84 5.82 -2.28
CA LEU A 54 1.43 5.53 -1.97
C LEU A 54 0.46 6.59 -2.50
N GLY A 55 0.94 7.77 -2.92
CA GLY A 55 0.12 8.86 -3.45
C GLY A 55 -0.01 8.85 -4.96
N VAL A 56 1.02 8.38 -5.68
CA VAL A 56 1.11 8.49 -7.15
C VAL A 56 1.06 7.14 -7.85
N VAL A 57 1.55 6.07 -7.24
CA VAL A 57 1.67 4.76 -7.92
C VAL A 57 0.39 3.96 -7.73
N SER A 58 -0.30 3.63 -8.82
CA SER A 58 -1.40 2.65 -8.81
C SER A 58 -0.83 1.29 -9.19
N SER A 59 -0.85 0.33 -8.27
CA SER A 59 -0.14 -0.97 -8.41
C SER A 59 -1.00 -2.17 -8.01
N ALA A 60 -2.32 -2.02 -8.06
CA ALA A 60 -3.28 -3.09 -7.72
C ALA A 60 -3.04 -3.71 -6.32
N GLY A 61 -2.63 -2.90 -5.35
CA GLY A 61 -2.46 -3.28 -3.94
C GLY A 61 -1.05 -3.74 -3.59
N ILE A 62 -0.16 -3.93 -4.57
CA ILE A 62 1.20 -4.43 -4.33
C ILE A 62 2.02 -3.45 -3.51
N LEU A 63 2.07 -2.18 -3.91
CA LEU A 63 2.87 -1.16 -3.21
C LEU A 63 2.37 -0.87 -1.78
N PRO A 64 1.06 -0.74 -1.52
CA PRO A 64 0.51 -0.73 -0.17
C PRO A 64 0.88 -1.97 0.65
N ALA A 65 0.77 -3.18 0.08
CA ALA A 65 1.10 -4.41 0.77
C ALA A 65 2.60 -4.48 1.15
N VAL A 66 3.49 -4.06 0.26
CA VAL A 66 4.94 -4.00 0.54
C VAL A 66 5.25 -3.03 1.68
N TYR A 67 4.60 -1.86 1.73
CA TYR A 67 4.73 -0.94 2.85
C TYR A 67 4.30 -1.59 4.17
N LEU A 68 3.12 -2.21 4.20
CA LEU A 68 2.53 -2.81 5.39
C LEU A 68 3.34 -4.02 5.90
N LEU A 69 3.98 -4.76 5.00
CA LEU A 69 4.78 -5.94 5.36
C LEU A 69 6.23 -5.57 5.74
N ARG A 70 6.86 -4.62 5.03
CA ARG A 70 8.31 -4.38 5.10
C ARG A 70 8.69 -2.91 5.37
N GLY A 71 7.84 -1.97 4.98
CA GLY A 71 8.04 -0.53 5.22
C GLY A 71 7.78 -0.10 6.66
N ARG A 72 6.92 -0.80 7.41
CA ARG A 72 6.74 -0.56 8.84
C ARG A 72 7.87 -1.19 9.65
N ALA A 73 8.65 -0.39 10.38
CA ALA A 73 9.50 -0.93 11.42
C ALA A 73 8.56 -1.38 12.56
N ARG A 74 8.38 -2.70 12.71
CA ARG A 74 7.95 -3.24 14.00
C ARG A 74 9.13 -2.98 14.91
N GLY A 75 8.95 -2.09 15.89
CA GLY A 75 10.03 -1.61 16.75
C GLY A 75 10.97 -2.75 17.06
N THR A 76 12.22 -2.62 16.63
CA THR A 76 13.31 -3.36 17.22
C THR A 76 13.15 -3.08 18.70
N ALA A 77 12.68 -4.07 19.45
CA ALA A 77 12.89 -4.11 20.88
C ALA A 77 14.34 -3.72 21.04
N SER A 78 14.57 -2.57 21.67
CA SER A 78 15.90 -2.17 22.07
C SER A 78 16.42 -3.30 22.93
N VAL A 79 17.20 -4.20 22.33
CA VAL A 79 18.16 -5.01 23.06
C VAL A 79 19.12 -3.98 23.61
N VAL A 80 18.82 -3.53 24.83
CA VAL A 80 19.71 -2.75 25.66
C VAL A 80 20.93 -3.63 25.88
N PRO A 81 22.14 -3.27 25.41
CA PRO A 81 23.32 -3.89 25.95
C PRO A 81 23.45 -3.40 27.40
N GLU A 82 23.15 -4.30 28.34
CA GLU A 82 23.52 -4.11 29.75
C GLU A 82 25.04 -3.96 29.82
N LYS A 83 25.50 -2.99 30.62
CA LYS A 83 26.90 -2.56 30.70
C LYS A 83 27.85 -3.64 31.18
#